data_AF-A0A5A5T848-F1
#
_entry.id   AF-A0A5A5T848-F1
#
_cell.length_a   1.000
_cell.length_b   1.000
_cell.length_c   1.000
_cell.angle_alpha   90.00
_cell.angle_beta   90.00
_cell.angle_gamma   90.00
#
_symmetry.space_group_name_H-M   'P 1'
#
loop_
_entity.id
_entity.type
_entity.pdbx_description
1 polymer ?
#
loop_
_entity_poly.entity_id
_entity_poly.type
_entity_poly.pdbx_seq_one_letter_code
_entity_poly.pdbx_strand_id
1 'polypeptide(L)'
;MNFDDEDEYLNNTDELEETGSDNLLSDDDLRLPEDANPLVRLHAVRAWLKRQQAETKLALGVAALEIQEIEQAPETVPLRRRAQQEKQERIQRIQATFQSHQESLDAYEEASEWLEDCVNHTTVSERLLVEYYLQIEDVVRTALEDNSLQATPRIEALLNVQQRVERVAATYEED
;
A
#
# COMPACT_ATOMS: atom_id res chain seq x y z
N MET A 1 35.77 -38.24 -35.19
CA MET A 1 34.34 -37.89 -35.17
C MET A 1 34.05 -37.32 -33.80
N ASN A 2 33.57 -36.08 -33.77
CA ASN A 2 33.06 -35.32 -32.61
C ASN A 2 32.02 -36.11 -31.81
N PHE A 3 31.86 -35.75 -30.54
CA PHE A 3 30.70 -35.06 -29.92
C PHE A 3 31.07 -34.87 -28.43
N ASP A 4 31.77 -33.77 -28.10
CA ASP A 4 31.21 -32.65 -27.32
C ASP A 4 29.69 -32.57 -27.24
N ASP A 5 29.22 -32.06 -26.09
CA ASP A 5 27.86 -31.64 -25.70
C ASP A 5 27.07 -32.63 -24.82
N GLU A 6 27.30 -32.61 -23.50
CA GLU A 6 26.24 -32.82 -22.49
C GLU A 6 26.51 -31.97 -21.22
N ASP A 7 26.81 -30.67 -21.41
CA ASP A 7 26.64 -29.63 -20.38
C ASP A 7 25.21 -29.06 -20.49
N GLU A 8 24.17 -29.80 -20.11
CA GLU A 8 22.82 -29.23 -20.03
C GLU A 8 21.83 -30.05 -19.17
N TYR A 9 22.19 -30.35 -17.92
CA TYR A 9 21.17 -30.73 -16.92
C TYR A 9 20.78 -29.52 -16.09
N LEU A 10 19.96 -28.69 -16.74
CA LEU A 10 18.72 -28.12 -16.19
C LEU A 10 18.85 -27.57 -14.76
N ASN A 11 19.30 -26.32 -14.76
CA ASN A 11 18.93 -25.26 -13.82
C ASN A 11 17.40 -25.08 -13.75
N ASN A 12 16.69 -26.07 -13.23
CA ASN A 12 15.28 -26.00 -12.85
C ASN A 12 15.16 -26.28 -11.35
N THR A 13 15.94 -25.57 -10.54
CA THR A 13 15.41 -25.10 -9.25
C THR A 13 14.38 -24.03 -9.57
N ASP A 14 13.21 -24.47 -10.04
CA ASP A 14 11.96 -23.88 -9.61
C ASP A 14 11.96 -24.03 -8.08
N GLU A 15 12.66 -23.12 -7.40
CA GLU A 15 12.18 -22.60 -6.14
C GLU A 15 10.82 -21.99 -6.49
N LEU A 16 9.79 -22.84 -6.56
CA LEU A 16 8.45 -22.48 -6.20
C LEU A 16 8.58 -21.98 -4.77
N GLU A 17 8.97 -20.70 -4.64
CA GLU A 17 8.64 -19.89 -3.48
C GLU A 17 7.17 -20.20 -3.25
N GLU A 18 6.92 -20.89 -2.14
CA GLU A 18 5.61 -21.28 -1.70
C GLU A 18 4.91 -19.98 -1.32
N THR A 19 4.50 -19.21 -2.33
CA THR A 19 3.88 -17.90 -2.19
C THR A 19 2.55 -18.18 -1.53
N GLY A 20 2.50 -17.98 -0.21
CA GLY A 20 1.32 -18.25 0.59
C GLY A 20 0.08 -17.61 -0.05
N SER A 21 -1.06 -18.29 0.06
CA SER A 21 -2.34 -17.83 -0.51
C SER A 21 -2.64 -16.36 -0.21
N ASP A 22 -2.22 -15.87 0.96
CA ASP A 22 -2.38 -14.46 1.35
C ASP A 22 -1.60 -13.49 0.45
N ASN A 23 -0.40 -13.86 -0.02
CA ASN A 23 0.38 -13.04 -0.94
C ASN A 23 -0.27 -12.99 -2.33
N LEU A 24 -0.83 -14.11 -2.81
CA LEU A 24 -1.58 -14.14 -4.07
C LEU A 24 -2.85 -13.28 -4.01
N LEU A 25 -3.51 -13.25 -2.85
CA LEU A 25 -4.72 -12.45 -2.63
C LEU A 25 -4.44 -10.93 -2.48
N SER A 26 -3.19 -10.56 -2.26
CA SER A 26 -2.76 -9.17 -2.05
C SER A 26 -2.44 -8.40 -3.33
N ASP A 27 -2.54 -9.04 -4.50
CA ASP A 27 -2.13 -8.41 -5.76
C ASP A 27 -3.13 -7.33 -6.22
N ASP A 28 -2.60 -6.19 -6.69
CA ASP A 28 -3.38 -4.97 -6.98
C ASP A 28 -4.31 -5.15 -8.18
N ASP A 29 -3.89 -6.00 -9.13
CA ASP A 29 -4.66 -6.39 -10.31
C ASP A 29 -5.57 -7.60 -10.08
N LEU A 30 -5.56 -8.17 -8.87
CA LEU A 30 -6.41 -9.30 -8.54
C LEU A 30 -7.89 -8.88 -8.57
N ARG A 31 -8.59 -9.37 -9.59
CA ARG A 31 -10.05 -9.37 -9.64
C ARG A 31 -10.54 -10.74 -9.23
N LEU A 32 -11.39 -10.79 -8.21
CA LEU A 32 -12.01 -12.03 -7.81
C LEU A 32 -13.22 -12.34 -8.69
N PRO A 33 -13.51 -13.62 -8.97
CA PRO A 33 -14.76 -14.04 -9.60
C PRO A 33 -15.99 -13.55 -8.84
N GLU A 34 -17.11 -13.42 -9.53
CA GLU A 34 -18.34 -12.87 -8.96
C GLU A 34 -18.99 -13.77 -7.91
N ASP A 35 -18.81 -15.08 -8.08
CA ASP A 35 -19.20 -16.12 -7.14
C ASP A 35 -18.17 -16.34 -6.03
N ALA A 36 -17.09 -15.55 -5.98
CA ALA A 36 -16.10 -15.67 -4.92
C ALA A 36 -16.75 -15.46 -3.56
N ASN A 37 -16.52 -16.43 -2.68
CA ASN A 37 -17.04 -16.44 -1.32
C ASN A 37 -16.74 -15.10 -0.62
N PRO A 38 -17.72 -14.47 0.06
CA PRO A 38 -17.52 -13.21 0.80
C PRO A 38 -16.32 -13.22 1.74
N LEU A 39 -15.97 -14.37 2.33
CA LEU A 39 -14.77 -14.52 3.17
C LEU A 39 -13.48 -14.38 2.36
N VAL A 40 -13.43 -14.92 1.13
CA VAL A 40 -12.26 -14.77 0.24
C VAL A 40 -12.08 -13.32 -0.16
N ARG A 41 -13.18 -12.62 -0.45
CA ARG A 41 -13.18 -11.17 -0.74
C ARG A 41 -12.66 -10.38 0.46
N LEU A 42 -13.14 -10.67 1.66
CA LEU A 42 -12.64 -10.08 2.90
C LEU A 42 -11.13 -10.34 3.10
N HIS A 43 -10.69 -11.58 2.88
CA HIS A 43 -9.27 -11.95 2.98
C HIS A 43 -8.41 -11.19 1.97
N ALA A 44 -8.89 -10.99 0.73
CA ALA A 44 -8.18 -10.21 -0.27
C ALA A 44 -8.02 -8.74 0.14
N VAL A 45 -9.05 -8.12 0.72
CA VAL A 45 -8.95 -6.73 1.25
C VAL A 45 -7.98 -6.68 2.43
N ARG A 46 -8.07 -7.62 3.38
CA ARG A 46 -7.15 -7.71 4.52
C ARG A 46 -5.69 -7.89 4.11
N ALA A 47 -5.43 -8.83 3.19
CA ALA A 47 -4.09 -9.12 2.70
C ALA A 47 -3.50 -7.91 1.97
N TRP A 48 -4.32 -7.25 1.14
CA TRP A 48 -3.94 -6.02 0.46
C TRP A 48 -3.63 -4.89 1.45
N LEU A 49 -4.47 -4.62 2.45
CA LEU A 49 -4.23 -3.58 3.46
C LEU A 49 -2.91 -3.84 4.23
N LYS A 50 -2.68 -5.09 4.66
CA LYS A 50 -1.41 -5.46 5.33
C LYS A 50 -0.20 -5.22 4.44
N ARG A 51 -0.31 -5.53 3.15
CA ARG A 51 0.74 -5.28 2.16
C ARG A 51 0.99 -3.78 2.02
N GLN A 52 -0.05 -2.97 1.85
CA GLN A 52 0.07 -1.51 1.74
C GLN A 52 0.73 -0.90 2.98
N GLN A 53 0.39 -1.37 4.19
CA GLN A 53 1.07 -0.98 5.42
C GLN A 53 2.56 -1.34 5.39
N ALA A 54 2.90 -2.57 5.01
CA ALA A 54 4.28 -3.02 4.95
C ALA A 54 5.12 -2.24 3.93
N GLU A 55 4.58 -2.01 2.73
CA GLU A 55 5.22 -1.23 1.67
C GLU A 55 5.40 0.23 2.08
N THR A 56 4.36 0.85 2.65
CA THR A 56 4.42 2.25 3.12
C THR A 56 5.42 2.41 4.28
N LYS A 57 5.47 1.43 5.20
CA LYS A 57 6.45 1.41 6.28
C LYS A 57 7.88 1.27 5.77
N LEU A 58 8.10 0.48 4.71
CA LEU A 58 9.39 0.41 4.04
C LEU A 58 9.75 1.76 3.42
N ALA A 59 8.83 2.40 2.69
CA ALA A 59 9.05 3.71 2.09
C ALA A 59 9.38 4.79 3.13
N LEU A 60 8.69 4.77 4.28
CA LEU A 60 8.99 5.61 5.43
C LEU A 60 10.43 5.38 5.94
N GLY A 61 10.84 4.11 6.06
CA GLY A 61 12.20 3.73 6.46
C GLY A 61 13.26 4.21 5.47
N VAL A 62 13.00 4.12 4.16
CA VAL A 62 13.88 4.64 3.11
C VAL A 62 14.04 6.15 3.24
N ALA A 63 12.94 6.89 3.39
CA ALA A 63 12.99 8.35 3.58
C ALA A 63 13.78 8.74 4.85
N ALA A 64 13.61 7.99 5.94
CA ALA A 64 14.38 8.21 7.18
C ALA A 64 15.89 7.97 6.99
N LEU A 65 16.26 6.90 6.27
CA LEU A 65 17.65 6.60 5.94
C LEU A 65 18.27 7.70 5.08
N GLU A 66 17.55 8.21 4.08
CA GLU A 66 18.05 9.30 3.23
C GLU A 66 18.35 10.59 4.03
N ILE A 67 17.51 10.94 5.00
CA ILE A 67 17.77 12.08 5.90
C ILE A 67 19.06 11.83 6.68
N GLN A 68 19.19 10.65 7.28
CA GLN A 68 20.37 10.27 8.05
C GLN A 68 21.66 10.33 7.22
N GLU A 69 21.63 9.84 5.98
CA GLU A 69 22.79 9.87 5.08
C GLU A 69 23.23 11.31 4.76
N ILE A 70 22.28 12.23 4.54
CA ILE A 70 22.59 13.65 4.26
C ILE A 70 23.18 14.35 5.50
N GLU A 71 22.71 14.00 6.69
CA GLU A 71 23.23 14.54 7.95
C GLU A 71 24.62 14.01 8.29
N GLN A 72 24.89 12.73 8.00
CA GLN A 72 26.17 12.06 8.27
C GLN A 72 27.23 12.28 7.19
N ALA A 73 26.87 12.86 6.04
CA ALA A 73 27.80 13.15 4.96
C ALA A 73 28.95 14.07 5.45
N PRO A 74 30.22 13.67 5.31
CA PRO A 74 31.34 14.40 5.87
C PRO A 74 31.47 15.79 5.23
N GLU A 75 31.46 16.84 6.06
CA GLU A 75 31.72 18.22 5.64
C GLU A 75 33.23 18.40 5.36
N THR A 76 33.70 17.91 4.20
CA THR A 76 35.13 17.93 3.87
C THR A 76 35.67 19.32 3.52
N VAL A 77 34.80 20.32 3.29
CA VAL A 77 35.14 21.73 3.02
C VAL A 77 33.98 22.62 3.51
N PRO A 78 34.20 23.82 4.08
CA PRO A 78 33.11 24.75 4.37
C PRO A 78 32.30 25.02 3.10
N LEU A 79 31.06 24.52 3.10
CA LEU A 79 30.16 24.62 1.97
C LEU A 79 29.89 26.09 1.67
N ARG A 80 30.00 26.47 0.39
CA ARG A 80 29.54 27.79 -0.07
C ARG A 80 28.05 27.92 0.28
N ARG A 81 27.59 29.12 0.64
CA ARG A 81 26.20 29.42 1.03
C ARG A 81 25.13 28.75 0.15
N ARG A 82 25.37 28.67 -1.17
CA ARG A 82 24.48 27.99 -2.12
C ARG A 82 24.37 26.49 -1.91
N ALA A 83 25.48 25.80 -1.62
CA ALA A 83 25.47 24.36 -1.37
C ALA A 83 24.83 24.01 -0.01
N GLN A 84 24.92 24.91 0.98
CA GLN A 84 24.18 24.76 2.24
C GLN A 84 22.67 24.90 2.01
N GLN A 85 22.25 25.87 1.18
CA GLN A 85 20.85 26.04 0.83
C GLN A 85 20.31 24.82 0.06
N GLU A 86 21.05 24.31 -0.93
CA GLU A 86 20.68 23.10 -1.67
C GLU A 86 20.55 21.87 -0.75
N LYS A 87 21.45 21.71 0.24
CA LYS A 87 21.34 20.67 1.27
C LYS A 87 20.06 20.82 2.11
N GLN A 88 19.75 22.03 2.57
CA GLN A 88 18.54 22.29 3.37
C GLN A 88 17.26 22.05 2.57
N GLU A 89 17.21 22.50 1.33
CA GLU A 89 16.06 22.26 0.44
C GLU A 89 15.86 20.76 0.17
N ARG A 90 16.95 19.99 0.05
CA ARG A 90 16.87 18.53 -0.10
C ARG A 90 16.31 17.87 1.16
N ILE A 91 16.80 18.25 2.35
CA ILE A 91 16.29 17.73 3.62
C ILE A 91 14.80 18.05 3.77
N GLN A 92 14.38 19.28 3.50
CA GLN A 92 12.98 19.68 3.59
C GLN A 92 12.07 18.87 2.67
N ARG A 93 12.52 18.59 1.43
CA ARG A 93 11.78 17.73 0.50
C ARG A 93 11.60 16.32 1.06
N ILE A 94 12.67 15.70 1.55
CA ILE A 94 12.61 14.34 2.09
C ILE A 94 11.77 14.29 3.37
N GLN A 95 11.83 15.32 4.22
CA GLN A 95 10.95 15.45 5.39
C GLN A 95 9.47 15.54 4.99
N ALA A 96 9.13 16.27 3.93
CA ALA A 96 7.76 16.31 3.41
C ALA A 96 7.32 14.93 2.87
N THR A 97 8.21 14.22 2.17
CA THR A 97 7.95 12.84 1.71
C THR A 97 7.77 11.88 2.89
N PHE A 98 8.60 11.97 3.93
CA PHE A 98 8.47 11.19 5.15
C PHE A 98 7.11 11.43 5.83
N GLN A 99 6.73 12.70 6.00
CA GLN A 99 5.45 13.06 6.60
C GLN A 99 4.27 12.54 5.77
N SER A 100 4.36 12.62 4.44
CA SER A 100 3.35 12.07 3.54
C SER A 100 3.20 10.55 3.71
N HIS A 101 4.30 9.80 3.73
CA HIS A 101 4.26 8.36 3.98
C HIS A 101 3.73 8.00 5.36
N GLN A 102 4.03 8.80 6.39
CA GLN A 102 3.49 8.59 7.72
C GLN A 102 1.97 8.75 7.72
N GLU A 103 1.44 9.83 7.13
CA GLU A 103 0.00 10.06 7.04
C GLU A 103 -0.73 8.98 6.24
N SER A 104 -0.14 8.48 5.15
CA SER A 104 -0.69 7.36 4.40
C SER A 104 -0.65 6.04 5.20
N LEU A 105 0.41 5.79 5.97
CA LEU A 105 0.51 4.60 6.82
C LEU A 105 -0.58 4.62 7.89
N ASP A 106 -0.72 5.73 8.60
CA ASP A 106 -1.75 5.92 9.64
C ASP A 106 -3.15 5.69 9.04
N ALA A 107 -3.40 6.18 7.83
CA ALA A 107 -4.66 5.95 7.11
C ALA A 107 -4.93 4.47 6.79
N TYR A 108 -3.91 3.71 6.37
CA TYR A 108 -4.06 2.28 6.10
C TYR A 108 -4.22 1.45 7.39
N GLU A 109 -3.63 1.89 8.49
CA GLU A 109 -3.84 1.31 9.82
C GLU A 109 -5.28 1.57 10.31
N GLU A 110 -5.75 2.83 10.28
CA GLU A 110 -7.15 3.19 10.59
C GLU A 110 -8.15 2.40 9.74
N ALA A 111 -7.92 2.32 8.43
CA ALA A 111 -8.79 1.57 7.52
C ALA A 111 -8.86 0.08 7.90
N SER A 112 -7.74 -0.52 8.32
CA SER A 112 -7.72 -1.91 8.77
C SER A 112 -8.48 -2.10 10.07
N GLU A 113 -8.37 -1.18 11.02
CA GLU A 113 -9.15 -1.21 12.26
C GLU A 113 -10.65 -1.14 11.98
N TRP A 114 -11.08 -0.22 11.11
CA TRP A 114 -12.49 -0.11 10.72
C TRP A 114 -13.01 -1.36 10.02
N LEU A 115 -12.20 -2.01 9.18
CA LEU A 115 -12.58 -3.27 8.55
C LEU A 115 -12.83 -4.36 9.60
N GLU A 116 -11.95 -4.48 10.59
CA GLU A 116 -12.11 -5.44 11.69
C GLU A 116 -13.32 -5.09 12.57
N ASP A 117 -13.60 -3.82 12.81
CA ASP A 117 -14.81 -3.39 13.50
C ASP A 117 -16.07 -3.80 12.73
N CYS A 118 -16.12 -3.62 11.40
CA CYS A 118 -17.23 -4.11 10.58
C CYS A 118 -17.37 -5.65 10.69
N VAL A 119 -16.26 -6.39 10.67
CA VAL A 119 -16.29 -7.86 10.83
C VAL A 119 -16.88 -8.28 12.17
N ASN A 120 -16.55 -7.56 13.24
CA ASN A 120 -16.98 -7.91 14.59
C ASN A 120 -18.45 -7.56 14.86
N HIS A 121 -19.01 -6.55 14.18
CA HIS A 121 -20.35 -6.04 14.46
C HIS A 121 -21.41 -6.47 13.42
N THR A 122 -21.00 -6.90 12.23
CA THR A 122 -21.92 -7.30 11.16
C THR A 122 -22.04 -8.82 11.08
N THR A 123 -23.19 -9.36 11.52
CA THR A 123 -23.47 -10.81 11.52
C THR A 123 -23.69 -11.41 10.13
N VAL A 124 -23.77 -10.59 9.07
CA VAL A 124 -24.02 -11.04 7.68
C VAL A 124 -22.83 -10.67 6.79
N SER A 125 -22.08 -11.68 6.36
CA SER A 125 -20.82 -11.50 5.60
C SER A 125 -20.99 -10.83 4.24
N GLU A 126 -22.16 -10.95 3.60
CA GLU A 126 -22.41 -10.41 2.26
C GLU A 126 -22.51 -8.88 2.23
N ARG A 127 -22.91 -8.24 3.34
CA ARG A 127 -23.04 -6.77 3.41
C ARG A 127 -21.83 -6.07 4.01
N LEU A 128 -20.91 -6.84 4.59
CA LEU A 128 -19.76 -6.31 5.32
C LEU A 128 -18.91 -5.36 4.48
N LEU A 129 -18.56 -5.73 3.24
CA LEU A 129 -17.74 -4.90 2.38
C LEU A 129 -18.48 -3.64 1.89
N VAL A 130 -19.80 -3.71 1.77
CA VAL A 130 -20.63 -2.55 1.41
C VAL A 130 -20.68 -1.57 2.57
N GLU A 131 -20.90 -2.05 3.81
CA GLU A 131 -20.90 -1.21 5.01
C GLU A 131 -19.54 -0.56 5.23
N TYR A 132 -18.46 -1.35 5.07
CA TYR A 132 -17.10 -0.85 5.14
C TYR A 132 -16.83 0.22 4.07
N TYR A 133 -17.24 -0.01 2.82
CA TYR A 133 -17.12 0.98 1.74
C TYR A 133 -17.81 2.30 2.09
N LEU A 134 -19.06 2.24 2.57
CA LEU A 134 -19.84 3.43 2.93
C LEU A 134 -19.22 4.19 4.12
N GLN A 135 -18.63 3.47 5.07
CA GLN A 135 -17.91 4.09 6.19
C GLN A 135 -16.67 4.85 5.69
N ILE A 136 -15.87 4.26 4.80
CA ILE A 136 -14.73 4.96 4.18
C ILE A 136 -15.20 6.16 3.37
N GLU A 137 -16.30 6.02 2.61
CA GLU A 137 -16.87 7.09 1.79
C GLU A 137 -17.26 8.31 2.61
N ASP A 138 -17.94 8.09 3.75
CA ASP A 138 -18.31 9.18 4.64
C ASP A 138 -17.08 9.93 5.16
N VAL A 139 -16.05 9.20 5.61
CA VAL A 139 -14.80 9.78 6.11
C VAL A 139 -14.07 10.55 5.01
N VAL A 140 -13.95 10.00 3.80
CA VAL A 140 -13.30 10.66 2.66
C VAL A 140 -14.04 11.93 2.27
N ARG A 141 -15.37 11.88 2.21
CA ARG A 141 -16.20 13.05 1.89
C ARG A 141 -16.02 14.16 2.93
N THR A 142 -16.14 13.85 4.21
CA THR A 142 -15.93 14.85 5.28
C THR A 142 -14.51 15.42 5.25
N ALA A 143 -13.49 14.57 5.08
CA ALA A 143 -12.11 15.02 5.01
C ALA A 143 -11.84 15.93 3.79
N LEU A 144 -12.45 15.64 2.64
CA LEU A 144 -12.36 16.51 1.45
C LEU A 144 -13.05 17.86 1.68
N GLU A 145 -14.22 17.87 2.31
CA GLU A 145 -14.93 19.12 2.66
C GLU A 145 -14.09 20.00 3.60
N ASP A 146 -13.51 19.41 4.64
CA ASP A 146 -12.67 20.11 5.61
C ASP A 146 -11.37 20.65 5.00
N ASN A 147 -10.80 19.94 4.02
CA ASN A 147 -9.56 20.32 3.34
C ASN A 147 -9.77 21.10 2.05
N SER A 148 -10.94 21.74 1.86
CA SER A 148 -11.23 22.55 0.67
C SER A 148 -11.04 21.79 -0.65
N LEU A 149 -11.39 20.50 -0.66
CA LEU A 149 -11.26 19.55 -1.77
C LEU A 149 -9.81 19.24 -2.19
N GLN A 150 -8.83 19.55 -1.34
CA GLN A 150 -7.45 19.15 -1.58
C GLN A 150 -7.22 17.71 -1.10
N ALA A 151 -6.65 16.89 -1.98
CA ALA A 151 -6.24 15.54 -1.64
C ALA A 151 -4.97 15.62 -0.78
N THR A 152 -5.10 15.22 0.49
CA THR A 152 -3.97 14.99 1.38
C THR A 152 -3.51 13.53 1.26
N PRO A 153 -2.27 13.20 1.66
CA PRO A 153 -1.77 11.82 1.63
C PRO A 153 -2.68 10.81 2.36
N ARG A 154 -3.33 11.26 3.44
CA ARG A 154 -4.39 10.50 4.14
C ARG A 154 -5.60 10.24 3.25
N ILE A 155 -6.13 11.27 2.58
CA ILE A 155 -7.30 11.14 1.69
C ILE A 155 -6.97 10.24 0.50
N GLU A 156 -5.79 10.39 -0.10
CA GLU A 156 -5.33 9.55 -1.21
C GLU A 156 -5.24 8.07 -0.81
N ALA A 157 -4.68 7.78 0.37
CA ALA A 157 -4.63 6.42 0.91
C ALA A 157 -6.03 5.84 1.09
N LEU A 158 -6.97 6.58 1.68
CA LEU A 158 -8.36 6.12 1.86
C LEU A 158 -9.10 5.93 0.52
N LEU A 159 -8.86 6.79 -0.47
CA LEU A 159 -9.40 6.60 -1.83
C LEU A 159 -8.87 5.31 -2.47
N ASN A 160 -7.60 4.96 -2.27
CA ASN A 160 -7.06 3.68 -2.73
C ASN A 160 -7.75 2.50 -2.06
N VAL A 161 -8.07 2.61 -0.76
CA VAL A 161 -8.87 1.58 -0.05
C VAL A 161 -10.23 1.42 -0.70
N GLN A 162 -10.95 2.52 -0.99
CA GLN A 162 -12.25 2.46 -1.65
C GLN A 162 -12.17 1.74 -3.00
N GLN A 163 -11.21 2.15 -3.84
CA GLN A 163 -11.00 1.53 -5.14
C GLN A 163 -10.69 0.04 -5.02
N ARG A 164 -9.92 -0.37 -4.00
CA ARG A 164 -9.67 -1.79 -3.75
C ARG A 164 -10.93 -2.53 -3.39
N VAL A 165 -11.74 -1.98 -2.48
CA VAL A 165 -13.01 -2.58 -2.07
C VAL A 165 -13.94 -2.71 -3.27
N GLU A 166 -14.05 -1.69 -4.13
CA GLU A 166 -14.83 -1.75 -5.37
C GLU A 166 -14.37 -2.88 -6.30
N ARG A 167 -13.06 -2.99 -6.56
CA ARG A 167 -12.51 -4.05 -7.42
C ARG A 167 -12.80 -5.45 -6.89
N VAL A 168 -12.80 -5.59 -5.57
CA VAL A 168 -13.03 -6.86 -4.88
C VAL A 168 -14.51 -7.11 -4.63
N ALA A 169 -15.37 -6.09 -4.66
CA ALA A 169 -16.82 -6.19 -4.42
C ALA A 169 -17.64 -6.21 -5.72
N ALA A 170 -17.10 -5.75 -6.84
CA ALA A 170 -17.79 -5.74 -8.12
C ALA A 170 -18.29 -7.16 -8.47
N THR A 171 -19.60 -7.24 -8.67
CA THR A 171 -20.32 -8.31 -9.38
C THR A 171 -20.80 -7.65 -10.67
N TYR A 172 -20.50 -8.16 -11.87
CA TYR A 172 -21.17 -7.66 -13.07
C TYR A 172 -22.68 -7.79 -12.86
N GLU A 173 -23.39 -6.68 -13.01
CA GLU A 173 -24.74 -6.74 -13.55
C GLU A 173 -24.56 -6.98 -15.06
N GLU A 174 -24.79 -8.21 -15.52
CA GLU A 174 -24.97 -8.48 -16.95
C GLU A 174 -26.24 -7.77 -17.46
N ASP A 175 -26.10 -7.10 -18.61
CA ASP A 175 -27.18 -6.56 -19.45
C ASP A 175 -28.28 -7.60 -19.80
#